data_AF-A0A7C0YZC7-F1
#
_entry.id   AF-A0A7C0YZC7-F1
#
_cell.length_a   1.000
_cell.length_b   1.000
_cell.length_c   1.000
_cell.angle_alpha   90.00
_cell.angle_beta   90.00
_cell.angle_gamma   90.00
#
_symmetry.space_group_name_H-M   'P 1'
#
loop_
_entity.id
_entity.type
_entity.pdbx_description
1 polymer ?
#
loop_
_entity_poly.entity_id
_entity_poly.type
_entity_poly.pdbx_seq_one_letter_code
_entity_poly.pdbx_strand_id
1 'polypeptide(L)'
;MDSLRISASLAGKAYSTPVITGGGSTREDALRNMRRLQSILSSGALPVKLNAVRIDTISPSLGSQFVRSVMIAALAALIAVSMVVFIRYRNWKIVGPIILTSVSEIIIILGVASLIKWTIDLASIAGIIASVGTGVDHQIIITDEIALGRERVFSIKEKIKRAFFIIFGTASTTIAAMVPLGVIGIGIMRGFAVTTVIGVLVGIFITRPTYGKIIEKLEIV
;
A
#
# COMPACT_ATOMS: atom_id res chain seq x y z
N MET A 1 -37.46 7.41 -17.22
CA MET A 1 -37.45 5.93 -17.25
C MET A 1 -37.55 5.52 -18.71
N ASP A 2 -36.42 5.25 -19.36
CA ASP A 2 -36.40 4.81 -20.76
C ASP A 2 -36.90 3.37 -20.81
N SER A 3 -38.16 3.20 -21.22
CA SER A 3 -38.74 1.87 -21.42
C SER A 3 -38.24 1.32 -22.75
N LEU A 4 -37.68 0.11 -22.70
CA LEU A 4 -37.44 -0.71 -23.88
C LEU A 4 -38.78 -0.91 -24.59
N ARG A 5 -38.97 -0.28 -25.75
CA ARG A 5 -40.16 -0.46 -26.58
C ARG A 5 -40.03 -1.76 -27.35
N ILE A 6 -40.26 -2.87 -26.65
CA ILE A 6 -40.29 -4.21 -27.23
C ILE A 6 -41.67 -4.36 -27.89
N SER A 7 -41.72 -4.76 -29.17
CA SER A 7 -42.99 -5.03 -29.83
C SER A 7 -43.73 -6.15 -29.09
N ALA A 8 -45.04 -6.03 -28.92
CA ALA A 8 -45.86 -7.02 -28.20
C ALA A 8 -45.72 -8.44 -28.77
N SER A 9 -45.30 -8.57 -30.04
CA SER A 9 -44.99 -9.83 -30.72
C SER A 9 -43.78 -10.61 -30.15
N LEU A 10 -42.90 -9.95 -29.38
CA LEU A 10 -41.69 -10.55 -28.79
C LEU A 10 -41.95 -11.17 -27.40
N ALA A 11 -43.15 -10.99 -26.82
CA ALA A 11 -43.46 -11.54 -25.50
C ALA A 11 -43.64 -13.07 -25.55
N GLY A 12 -42.82 -13.81 -24.79
CA GLY A 12 -42.99 -15.25 -24.57
C GLY A 12 -42.50 -16.19 -25.68
N LYS A 13 -41.80 -15.68 -26.71
CA LYS A 13 -41.21 -16.49 -27.79
C LYS A 13 -39.68 -16.34 -27.82
N ALA A 14 -38.97 -17.45 -28.05
CA ALA A 14 -37.53 -17.43 -28.22
C ALA A 14 -37.17 -16.90 -29.62
N TYR A 15 -36.49 -15.75 -29.67
CA TYR A 15 -35.98 -15.16 -30.90
C TYR A 15 -34.45 -15.27 -30.91
N SER A 16 -33.88 -15.87 -31.97
CA SER A 16 -32.43 -16.00 -32.13
C SER A 16 -31.77 -14.74 -32.70
N THR A 17 -32.54 -13.85 -33.35
CA THR A 17 -32.04 -12.62 -34.00
C THR A 17 -32.97 -11.41 -33.77
N PRO A 18 -33.17 -10.95 -32.53
CA PRO A 18 -33.96 -9.75 -32.27
C PRO A 18 -33.25 -8.50 -32.80
N VAL A 19 -33.95 -7.67 -33.58
CA VAL A 19 -33.48 -6.32 -33.96
C VAL A 19 -34.05 -5.32 -32.97
N ILE A 20 -33.16 -4.58 -32.29
CA ILE A 20 -33.54 -3.66 -31.22
C ILE A 20 -33.13 -2.26 -31.64
N THR A 21 -34.12 -1.38 -31.74
CA THR A 21 -33.92 0.03 -32.08
C THR A 21 -34.13 0.90 -30.84
N GLY A 22 -33.24 1.87 -30.65
CA GLY A 22 -33.27 2.82 -29.54
C GLY A 22 -32.96 4.22 -30.06
N GLY A 23 -33.54 5.22 -29.41
CA GLY A 23 -33.32 6.63 -29.72
C GLY A 23 -32.45 7.32 -28.67
N GLY A 24 -31.93 8.49 -29.03
CA GLY A 24 -31.28 9.42 -28.13
C GLY A 24 -31.42 10.83 -28.69
N SER A 25 -31.40 11.85 -27.84
CA SER A 25 -31.40 13.27 -28.23
C SER A 25 -30.22 13.62 -29.14
N THR A 26 -29.10 12.91 -28.97
CA THR A 26 -27.91 13.03 -29.82
C THR A 26 -27.46 11.65 -30.31
N ARG A 27 -26.61 11.64 -31.36
CA ARG A 27 -25.99 10.40 -31.86
C ARG A 27 -25.18 9.67 -30.78
N GLU A 28 -24.50 10.41 -29.90
CA GLU A 28 -23.76 9.82 -28.78
C GLU A 28 -24.69 9.20 -27.73
N ASP A 29 -25.79 9.87 -27.38
CA ASP A 29 -26.80 9.33 -26.46
C ASP A 29 -27.39 8.03 -27.02
N ALA A 30 -27.73 8.01 -28.32
CA ALA A 30 -28.25 6.83 -28.99
C ALA A 30 -27.26 5.66 -28.97
N LEU A 31 -25.97 5.91 -29.20
CA LEU A 31 -24.91 4.90 -29.12
C LEU A 31 -24.70 4.37 -27.69
N ARG A 32 -24.74 5.24 -26.67
CA ARG A 32 -24.64 4.82 -25.26
C ARG A 32 -25.84 3.97 -24.85
N ASN A 33 -27.05 4.37 -25.25
CA ASN A 33 -28.26 3.62 -25.00
C ASN A 33 -28.21 2.24 -25.69
N MET A 34 -27.79 2.19 -26.96
CA MET A 34 -27.60 0.92 -27.67
C MET A 34 -26.66 -0.03 -26.93
N ARG A 35 -25.47 0.44 -26.51
CA ARG A 35 -24.50 -0.37 -25.75
C ARG A 35 -25.05 -0.83 -24.40
N ARG A 36 -25.77 0.04 -23.68
CA ARG A 36 -26.40 -0.30 -22.41
C ARG A 36 -27.44 -1.40 -22.58
N LEU A 37 -28.33 -1.28 -23.58
CA LEU A 37 -29.36 -2.27 -23.87
C LEU A 37 -28.75 -3.61 -24.29
N GLN A 38 -27.73 -3.57 -25.15
CA GLN A 38 -26.98 -4.76 -25.54
C GLN A 38 -26.39 -5.49 -24.33
N SER A 39 -25.81 -4.76 -23.37
CA SER A 39 -25.25 -5.34 -22.14
C SER A 39 -26.32 -6.01 -21.28
N ILE A 40 -27.45 -5.34 -21.04
CA ILE A 40 -28.57 -5.87 -20.24
C ILE A 40 -29.13 -7.16 -20.85
N LEU A 41 -29.25 -7.21 -22.17
CA LEU A 41 -29.81 -8.36 -22.87
C LEU A 41 -28.82 -9.51 -22.97
N SER A 42 -27.52 -9.22 -23.13
CA SER A 42 -26.46 -10.23 -23.13
C SER A 42 -26.29 -10.87 -21.75
N SER A 43 -26.57 -10.14 -20.67
CA SER A 43 -26.52 -10.67 -19.30
C SER A 43 -27.72 -11.54 -18.91
N GLY A 44 -28.81 -11.53 -19.69
CA GLY A 44 -30.03 -12.26 -19.40
C GLY A 44 -30.83 -11.70 -18.21
N ALA A 45 -31.98 -12.32 -17.93
CA ALA A 45 -32.80 -11.95 -16.79
C ALA A 45 -32.21 -12.54 -15.49
N LEU A 46 -32.19 -11.73 -14.43
CA LEU A 46 -31.78 -12.20 -13.11
C LEU A 46 -32.81 -13.23 -12.58
N PRO A 47 -32.37 -14.40 -12.08
CA PRO A 47 -33.26 -15.45 -11.59
C PRO A 47 -33.99 -15.06 -10.30
N VAL A 48 -33.49 -14.06 -9.57
CA VAL A 48 -34.04 -13.57 -8.30
C VAL A 48 -33.95 -12.05 -8.21
N LYS A 49 -34.85 -11.45 -7.41
CA LYS A 49 -34.80 -10.01 -7.12
C LYS A 49 -33.59 -9.70 -6.23
N LEU A 50 -32.65 -8.91 -6.75
CA LEU A 50 -31.51 -8.42 -5.97
C LEU A 50 -31.91 -7.16 -5.19
N ASN A 51 -31.60 -7.15 -3.89
CA ASN A 51 -31.67 -5.95 -3.06
C ASN A 51 -30.25 -5.48 -2.79
N ALA A 52 -29.95 -4.21 -3.07
CA ALA A 52 -28.66 -3.63 -2.73
C ALA A 52 -28.54 -3.50 -1.20
N VAL A 53 -27.71 -4.34 -0.58
CA VAL A 53 -27.48 -4.32 0.87
C VAL A 53 -26.70 -3.07 1.28
N ARG A 54 -25.79 -2.59 0.42
CA ARG A 54 -24.97 -1.41 0.65
C ARG A 54 -24.43 -0.86 -0.67
N ILE A 55 -24.46 0.46 -0.82
CA ILE A 55 -23.85 1.18 -1.94
C ILE A 55 -22.91 2.22 -1.34
N ASP A 56 -21.60 2.00 -1.49
CA ASP A 56 -20.58 2.99 -1.13
C ASP A 56 -20.15 3.72 -2.41
N THR A 57 -20.53 5.00 -2.53
CA THR A 57 -20.14 5.86 -3.66
C THR A 57 -19.03 6.80 -3.21
N ILE A 58 -17.83 6.67 -3.81
CA ILE A 58 -16.69 7.54 -3.53
C ILE A 58 -16.52 8.52 -4.69
N SER A 59 -16.57 9.81 -4.38
CA SER A 59 -16.36 10.86 -5.38
C SER A 59 -14.91 10.92 -5.86
N PRO A 60 -14.64 11.10 -7.17
CA PRO A 60 -13.28 11.24 -7.69
C PRO A 60 -12.47 12.37 -7.03
N SER A 61 -13.15 13.44 -6.60
CA SER A 61 -12.54 14.57 -5.87
C SER A 61 -11.94 14.16 -4.51
N LEU A 62 -12.50 13.16 -3.84
CA LEU A 62 -11.95 12.61 -2.60
C LEU A 62 -10.60 11.94 -2.85
N GLY A 63 -10.44 11.27 -4.01
CA GLY A 63 -9.19 10.65 -4.41
C GLY A 63 -8.06 11.66 -4.65
N SER A 64 -8.34 12.75 -5.36
CA SER A 64 -7.32 13.79 -5.60
C SER A 64 -6.92 14.53 -4.33
N GLN A 65 -7.88 14.81 -3.44
CA GLN A 65 -7.60 15.37 -2.12
C GLN A 65 -6.78 14.41 -1.26
N PHE A 66 -7.09 13.12 -1.32
CA PHE A 66 -6.35 12.08 -0.59
C PHE A 66 -4.87 12.05 -0.99
N VAL A 67 -4.55 12.03 -2.28
CA VAL A 67 -3.15 12.04 -2.76
C VAL A 67 -2.41 13.26 -2.25
N ARG A 68 -3.05 14.45 -2.29
CA ARG A 68 -2.44 15.68 -1.79
C ARG A 68 -2.18 15.61 -0.28
N SER A 69 -3.15 15.13 0.50
CA SER A 69 -3.02 14.99 1.95
C SER A 69 -1.92 14.00 2.34
N VAL A 70 -1.82 12.86 1.65
CA VAL A 70 -0.76 11.87 1.87
C VAL A 70 0.62 12.44 1.56
N MET A 71 0.77 13.21 0.48
CA MET A 71 2.05 13.85 0.13
C MET A 71 2.51 14.85 1.20
N ILE A 72 1.58 15.66 1.72
CA ILE A 72 1.87 16.61 2.81
C ILE A 72 2.25 15.85 4.08
N ALA A 73 1.49 14.82 4.44
CA ALA A 73 1.76 14.00 5.62
C ALA A 73 3.11 13.28 5.53
N ALA A 74 3.46 12.75 4.35
CA ALA A 74 4.74 12.09 4.12
C ALA A 74 5.92 13.06 4.27
N LEU A 75 5.80 14.28 3.70
CA LEU A 75 6.84 15.31 3.85
C LEU A 75 6.99 15.76 5.32
N ALA A 76 5.87 15.98 6.00
CA ALA A 76 5.88 16.34 7.42
C ALA A 76 6.50 15.23 8.29
N ALA A 77 6.16 13.96 8.03
CA ALA A 77 6.74 12.82 8.72
C ALA A 77 8.25 12.69 8.46
N LEU A 78 8.69 12.91 7.22
CA LEU A 78 10.11 12.89 6.87
C LEU A 78 10.88 13.95 7.66
N ILE A 79 10.37 15.20 7.71
CA ILE A 79 10.99 16.29 8.48
C ILE A 79 11.00 15.98 9.97
N ALA A 80 9.89 15.48 10.52
CA ALA A 80 9.78 15.13 11.94
C ALA A 80 10.78 14.03 12.33
N VAL A 81 10.85 12.94 11.56
CA VAL A 81 11.83 11.87 11.77
C VAL A 81 13.25 12.40 11.68
N SER A 82 13.54 13.19 10.64
CA SER A 82 14.87 13.82 10.45
C SER A 82 15.28 14.64 11.67
N MET A 83 14.36 15.44 12.21
CA MET A 83 14.60 16.28 13.37
C MET A 83 14.83 15.45 14.64
N VAL A 84 14.02 14.42 14.90
CA VAL A 84 14.17 13.54 16.06
C VAL A 84 15.51 12.82 16.04
N VAL A 85 15.89 12.23 14.89
CA VAL A 85 17.17 11.53 14.73
C VAL A 85 18.33 12.52 14.85
N PHE A 86 18.21 13.71 14.27
CA PHE A 86 19.24 14.75 14.39
C PHE A 86 19.43 15.20 15.84
N ILE A 87 18.36 15.41 16.61
CA ILE A 87 18.46 15.77 18.03
C ILE A 87 19.19 14.68 18.83
N ARG A 88 18.90 13.41 18.53
CA ARG A 88 19.48 12.25 19.25
C ARG A 88 20.96 12.03 18.96
N TYR A 89 21.39 12.18 17.71
CA TYR A 89 22.77 11.86 17.28
C TYR A 89 23.64 13.08 17.02
N ARG A 90 23.05 14.24 16.76
CA ARG A 90 23.72 15.53 16.45
C ARG A 90 24.78 15.42 15.33
N ASN A 91 24.67 14.41 14.47
CA ASN A 91 25.64 14.11 13.42
C ASN A 91 24.93 13.82 12.09
N TRP A 92 25.13 14.70 11.12
CA TRP A 92 24.55 14.59 9.77
C TRP A 92 25.00 13.33 9.02
N LYS A 93 26.17 12.77 9.35
CA LYS A 93 26.67 11.52 8.74
C LYS A 93 25.80 10.30 9.11
N ILE A 94 25.01 10.37 10.19
CA ILE A 94 24.07 9.32 10.60
C ILE A 94 22.67 9.61 10.03
N VAL A 95 22.23 10.86 10.15
CA VAL A 95 20.88 11.28 9.73
C VAL A 95 20.66 11.10 8.23
N GLY A 96 21.63 11.50 7.39
CA GLY A 96 21.52 11.41 5.93
C GLY A 96 21.25 9.99 5.43
N PRO A 97 22.08 8.99 5.80
CA PRO A 97 21.85 7.59 5.45
C PRO A 97 20.52 7.02 5.94
N ILE A 98 20.06 7.39 7.15
CA ILE A 98 18.75 6.94 7.70
C ILE A 98 17.61 7.41 6.79
N ILE A 99 17.60 8.70 6.45
CA ILE A 99 16.56 9.28 5.60
C ILE A 99 16.63 8.67 4.20
N LEU A 100 17.83 8.58 3.61
CA LEU A 100 18.00 8.07 2.25
C LEU A 100 17.53 6.62 2.11
N THR A 101 17.88 5.77 3.06
CA THR A 101 17.48 4.36 3.06
C THR A 101 15.97 4.21 3.34
N SER A 102 15.39 5.04 4.21
CA SER A 102 13.95 5.07 4.47
C SER A 102 13.13 5.50 3.26
N VAL A 103 13.57 6.52 2.52
CA VAL A 103 12.92 6.94 1.27
C VAL A 103 13.05 5.85 0.20
N SER A 104 14.22 5.22 0.10
CA SER A 104 14.45 4.10 -0.82
C SER A 104 13.53 2.91 -0.50
N GLU A 105 13.29 2.62 0.77
CA GLU A 105 12.35 1.58 1.21
C GLU A 105 10.93 1.86 0.74
N ILE A 106 10.43 3.09 0.88
CA ILE A 106 9.12 3.48 0.37
C ILE A 106 9.03 3.23 -1.14
N ILE A 107 10.07 3.63 -1.89
CA ILE A 107 10.12 3.42 -3.35
C ILE A 107 10.09 1.93 -3.70
N ILE A 108 10.86 1.09 -2.98
CA ILE A 108 10.89 -0.35 -3.21
C ILE A 108 9.51 -0.98 -2.89
N ILE A 109 8.88 -0.60 -1.79
CA ILE A 109 7.53 -1.11 -1.43
C ILE A 109 6.52 -0.75 -2.52
N LEU A 110 6.53 0.51 -2.99
CA LEU A 110 5.67 0.94 -4.10
C LEU A 110 6.00 0.23 -5.41
N GLY A 111 7.28 -0.04 -5.69
CA GLY A 111 7.74 -0.83 -6.83
C GLY A 111 7.22 -2.26 -6.78
N VAL A 112 7.33 -2.93 -5.63
CA VAL A 112 6.78 -4.26 -5.40
C VAL A 112 5.26 -4.25 -5.58
N ALA A 113 4.56 -3.29 -4.98
CA ALA A 113 3.10 -3.16 -5.12
C ALA A 113 2.68 -2.99 -6.59
N SER A 114 3.42 -2.19 -7.36
CA SER A 114 3.20 -2.02 -8.80
C SER A 114 3.39 -3.32 -9.58
N LEU A 115 4.45 -4.09 -9.28
CA LEU A 115 4.75 -5.37 -9.94
C LEU A 115 3.64 -6.40 -9.72
N ILE A 116 3.10 -6.49 -8.50
CA ILE A 116 2.00 -7.41 -8.17
C ILE A 116 0.61 -6.84 -8.48
N LYS A 117 0.53 -5.63 -9.07
CA LYS A 117 -0.71 -4.89 -9.35
C LYS A 117 -1.61 -4.74 -8.12
N TRP A 118 -1.00 -4.51 -6.95
CA TRP A 118 -1.73 -4.31 -5.71
C TRP A 118 -2.28 -2.88 -5.63
N THR A 119 -3.58 -2.75 -5.36
CA THR A 119 -4.22 -1.46 -5.18
C THR A 119 -3.86 -0.89 -3.80
N ILE A 120 -3.25 0.30 -3.78
CA ILE A 120 -2.94 1.01 -2.54
C ILE A 120 -4.20 1.75 -2.06
N ASP A 121 -4.76 1.28 -0.95
CA ASP A 121 -5.84 1.91 -0.22
C ASP A 121 -5.31 2.62 1.05
N LEU A 122 -6.21 3.25 1.81
CA LEU A 122 -5.84 3.98 3.04
C LEU A 122 -5.13 3.08 4.07
N ALA A 123 -5.61 1.84 4.24
CA ALA A 123 -5.01 0.88 5.15
C ALA A 123 -3.60 0.47 4.69
N SER A 124 -3.41 0.27 3.39
CA SER A 124 -2.09 -0.01 2.80
C SER A 124 -1.09 1.11 3.09
N ILE A 125 -1.50 2.37 3.00
CA ILE A 125 -0.63 3.52 3.33
C ILE A 125 -0.23 3.51 4.80
N ALA A 126 -1.17 3.24 5.71
CA ALA A 126 -0.85 3.11 7.13
C ALA A 126 0.18 2.01 7.38
N GLY A 127 0.10 0.89 6.65
CA GLY A 127 1.08 -0.20 6.74
C GLY A 127 2.47 0.19 6.21
N ILE A 128 2.53 0.99 5.13
CA ILE A 128 3.80 1.55 4.64
C ILE A 128 4.43 2.47 5.70
N ILE A 129 3.64 3.37 6.30
CA ILE A 129 4.12 4.27 7.36
C ILE A 129 4.63 3.46 8.56
N ALA A 130 3.88 2.44 9.00
CA ALA A 130 4.30 1.56 10.08
C ALA A 130 5.62 0.84 9.76
N SER A 131 5.75 0.27 8.56
CA SER A 131 6.98 -0.39 8.13
C SER A 131 8.18 0.56 8.14
N VAL A 132 8.05 1.75 7.56
CA VAL A 132 9.13 2.74 7.52
C VAL A 132 9.49 3.19 8.93
N GLY A 133 8.51 3.39 9.82
CA GLY A 133 8.75 3.73 11.22
C GLY A 133 9.57 2.66 11.94
N THR A 134 9.21 1.38 11.78
CA THR A 134 10.03 0.28 12.32
C THR A 134 11.40 0.19 11.65
N GLY A 135 11.54 0.63 10.40
CA GLY A 135 12.83 0.68 9.70
C GLY A 135 13.77 1.72 10.25
N VAL A 136 13.26 2.92 10.55
CA VAL A 136 14.05 3.95 11.24
C VAL A 136 14.48 3.44 12.61
N ASP A 137 13.61 2.78 13.36
CA ASP A 137 13.95 2.16 14.66
C ASP A 137 15.07 1.10 14.51
N HIS A 138 14.98 0.22 13.52
CA HIS A 138 16.05 -0.75 13.22
C HIS A 138 17.38 -0.08 12.86
N GLN A 139 17.35 1.03 12.13
CA GLN A 139 18.56 1.78 11.78
C GLN A 139 19.17 2.47 13.01
N ILE A 140 18.34 2.97 13.93
CA ILE A 140 18.76 3.49 15.24
C ILE A 140 19.44 2.37 16.04
N ILE A 141 18.85 1.17 16.11
CA ILE A 141 19.46 0.01 16.78
C ILE A 141 20.83 -0.33 16.19
N ILE A 142 20.95 -0.38 14.85
CA ILE A 142 22.23 -0.61 14.17
C ILE A 142 23.25 0.47 14.55
N THR A 143 22.82 1.73 14.56
CA THR A 143 23.67 2.87 14.90
C THR A 143 24.14 2.79 16.35
N ASP A 144 23.23 2.53 17.29
CA ASP A 144 23.54 2.48 18.71
C ASP A 144 24.50 1.33 19.02
N GLU A 145 24.29 0.15 18.43
CA GLU A 145 25.15 -1.01 18.66
C GLU A 145 26.57 -0.79 18.08
N ILE A 146 26.68 -0.14 16.91
CA ILE A 146 27.98 0.14 16.27
C ILE A 146 28.71 1.31 16.96
N ALA A 147 28.06 2.47 17.06
CA ALA A 147 28.68 3.75 17.45
C ALA A 147 28.70 4.00 18.97
N LEU A 148 27.71 3.50 19.72
CA LEU A 148 27.57 3.75 21.17
C LEU A 148 27.77 2.51 22.05
N GLY A 149 28.01 1.34 21.44
CA GLY A 149 28.28 0.09 22.15
C GLY A 149 29.39 0.27 23.18
N ARG A 150 28.99 0.34 24.46
CA ARG A 150 29.81 0.69 25.63
C ARG A 150 30.97 -0.28 25.90
N GLU A 151 30.96 -1.44 25.27
CA GLU A 151 32.01 -2.44 25.41
C GLU A 151 32.94 -2.37 24.19
N ARG A 152 34.15 -1.81 24.39
CA ARG A 152 35.27 -1.87 23.42
C ARG A 152 35.74 -3.31 23.11
N VAL A 153 35.09 -4.32 23.68
CA VAL A 153 35.48 -5.73 23.65
C VAL A 153 34.98 -6.44 22.39
N PHE A 154 33.90 -5.96 21.77
CA PHE A 154 33.30 -6.62 20.60
C PHE A 154 33.77 -6.04 19.27
N SER A 155 34.10 -6.93 18.32
CA SER A 155 34.34 -6.59 16.92
C SER A 155 33.09 -5.97 16.28
N ILE A 156 33.28 -5.10 15.28
CA ILE A 156 32.20 -4.51 14.47
C ILE A 156 31.26 -5.60 13.93
N LYS A 157 31.79 -6.75 13.52
CA LYS A 157 30.99 -7.88 13.04
C LYS A 157 30.04 -8.44 14.10
N GLU A 158 30.49 -8.51 15.35
CA GLU A 158 29.68 -9.03 16.44
C GLU A 158 28.58 -8.02 16.85
N LYS A 159 28.91 -6.73 16.82
CA LYS A 159 27.95 -5.64 17.01
C LYS A 159 26.84 -5.68 15.95
N ILE A 160 27.20 -5.80 14.67
CA ILE A 160 26.23 -5.95 13.58
C ILE A 160 25.37 -7.20 13.81
N LYS A 161 25.97 -8.35 14.15
CA LYS A 161 25.24 -9.58 14.42
C LYS A 161 24.22 -9.43 15.54
N ARG A 162 24.57 -8.75 16.65
CA ARG A 162 23.66 -8.45 17.75
C ARG A 162 22.50 -7.56 17.32
N ALA A 163 22.78 -6.47 16.58
CA ALA A 163 21.73 -5.60 16.04
C ALA A 163 20.76 -6.38 15.16
N PHE A 164 21.27 -7.21 14.24
CA PHE A 164 20.44 -8.04 13.37
C PHE A 164 19.64 -9.09 14.14
N PHE A 165 20.17 -9.67 15.22
CA PHE A 165 19.41 -10.59 16.06
C PHE A 165 18.16 -9.92 16.66
N ILE A 166 18.28 -8.69 17.16
CA ILE A 166 17.16 -7.91 17.68
C ILE A 166 16.16 -7.57 16.56
N ILE A 167 16.67 -7.16 15.39
CA ILE A 167 15.85 -6.84 14.21
C ILE A 167 15.04 -8.05 13.75
N PHE A 168 15.66 -9.23 13.66
CA PHE A 168 14.95 -10.45 13.28
C PHE A 168 13.88 -10.85 14.30
N GLY A 169 14.16 -10.69 15.60
CA GLY A 169 13.18 -10.95 16.66
C GLY A 169 11.95 -10.04 16.53
N THR A 170 12.17 -8.73 16.44
CA THR A 170 11.07 -7.75 16.31
C THR A 170 10.28 -7.96 15.01
N ALA A 171 10.96 -8.16 13.88
CA ALA A 171 10.31 -8.43 12.61
C ALA A 171 9.45 -9.71 12.62
N SER A 172 9.93 -10.77 13.26
CA SER A 172 9.17 -12.02 13.39
C SER A 172 7.88 -11.81 14.16
N THR A 173 7.92 -11.02 15.24
CA THR A 173 6.71 -10.68 16.01
C THR A 173 5.74 -9.81 15.21
N THR A 174 6.24 -8.84 14.44
CA THR A 174 5.41 -8.01 13.56
C THR A 174 4.72 -8.86 12.49
N ILE A 175 5.47 -9.73 11.81
CA ILE A 175 4.90 -10.64 10.80
C ILE A 175 3.85 -11.55 11.44
N ALA A 176 4.15 -12.14 12.61
CA ALA A 176 3.19 -12.98 13.33
C ALA A 176 1.89 -12.23 13.67
N ALA A 177 1.98 -10.96 14.08
CA ALA A 177 0.81 -10.12 14.33
C ALA A 177 0.00 -9.80 13.06
N MET A 178 0.66 -9.70 11.90
CA MET A 178 -0.02 -9.43 10.63
C MET A 178 -0.76 -10.65 10.05
N VAL A 179 -0.38 -11.88 10.41
CA VAL A 179 -1.04 -13.11 9.92
C VAL A 179 -2.55 -13.15 10.21
N PRO A 180 -3.02 -13.06 11.47
CA PRO A 180 -4.46 -13.06 11.75
C PRO A 180 -5.14 -11.83 11.13
N LEU A 181 -4.46 -10.67 11.09
CA LEU A 181 -5.01 -9.46 10.52
C LEU A 181 -5.23 -9.56 9.00
N GLY A 182 -4.35 -10.26 8.29
CA GLY A 182 -4.43 -10.49 6.85
C GLY A 182 -5.44 -11.56 6.44
N VAL A 183 -5.67 -12.57 7.29
CA VAL A 183 -6.56 -13.71 7.01
C VAL A 183 -7.97 -13.51 7.55
N ILE A 184 -8.10 -13.00 8.79
CA ILE A 184 -9.36 -12.89 9.53
C ILE A 184 -9.95 -11.47 9.43
N GLY A 185 -9.12 -10.47 9.16
CA GLY A 185 -9.52 -9.07 9.15
C GLY A 185 -10.70 -8.80 8.20
N ILE A 186 -11.74 -8.14 8.74
CA ILE A 186 -12.76 -7.43 7.95
C ILE A 186 -12.00 -6.66 6.87
N GLY A 187 -12.30 -6.89 5.59
CA GLY A 187 -11.40 -6.62 4.44
C GLY A 187 -10.71 -5.23 4.39
N ILE A 188 -11.21 -4.27 5.17
CA ILE A 188 -10.63 -2.95 5.45
C ILE A 188 -9.18 -3.01 5.96
N MET A 189 -8.79 -3.97 6.81
CA MET A 189 -7.41 -4.02 7.38
C MET A 189 -6.44 -4.91 6.60
N ARG A 190 -6.90 -5.58 5.55
CA ARG A 190 -6.06 -6.48 4.76
C ARG A 190 -4.92 -5.75 4.05
N GLY A 191 -5.19 -4.54 3.55
CA GLY A 191 -4.18 -3.67 2.95
C GLY A 191 -3.02 -3.37 3.91
N PHE A 192 -3.35 -3.01 5.16
CA PHE A 192 -2.36 -2.74 6.21
C PHE A 192 -1.46 -3.95 6.48
N ALA A 193 -2.05 -5.13 6.64
CA ALA A 193 -1.29 -6.36 6.92
C ALA A 193 -0.33 -6.70 5.79
N VAL A 194 -0.80 -6.67 4.54
CA VAL A 194 0.01 -7.03 3.36
C VAL A 194 1.16 -6.06 3.17
N THR A 195 0.91 -4.74 3.22
CA THR A 195 1.98 -3.76 3.00
C THR A 195 2.99 -3.72 4.14
N THR A 196 2.55 -3.95 5.39
CA THR A 196 3.47 -4.07 6.54
C THR A 196 4.39 -5.29 6.39
N VAL A 197 3.85 -6.45 6.02
CA VAL A 197 4.69 -7.65 5.81
C VAL A 197 5.67 -7.44 4.66
N ILE A 198 5.22 -6.90 3.53
CA ILE A 198 6.10 -6.58 2.39
C ILE A 198 7.21 -5.62 2.82
N GLY A 199 6.85 -4.56 3.55
CA GLY A 199 7.81 -3.57 4.00
C GLY A 199 8.84 -4.14 4.98
N VAL A 200 8.41 -4.94 5.96
CA VAL A 200 9.32 -5.63 6.89
C VAL A 200 10.29 -6.56 6.14
N LEU A 201 9.80 -7.31 5.15
CA LEU A 201 10.65 -8.19 4.33
C LEU A 201 11.65 -7.40 3.50
N VAL A 202 11.19 -6.38 2.76
CA VAL A 202 12.06 -5.45 2.01
C VAL A 202 13.11 -4.86 2.95
N GLY A 203 12.70 -4.51 4.16
CA GLY A 203 13.57 -4.00 5.18
C GLY A 203 14.72 -4.94 5.52
N ILE A 204 14.38 -6.13 6.01
CA ILE A 204 15.34 -7.13 6.48
C ILE A 204 16.30 -7.54 5.37
N PHE A 205 15.80 -7.75 4.16
CA PHE A 205 16.60 -8.31 3.07
C PHE A 205 17.40 -7.26 2.30
N ILE A 206 16.93 -6.01 2.24
CA ILE A 206 17.53 -4.98 1.38
C ILE A 206 18.00 -3.78 2.20
N THR A 207 17.10 -3.07 2.87
CA THR A 207 17.43 -1.73 3.39
C THR A 207 18.29 -1.77 4.66
N ARG A 208 18.03 -2.68 5.62
CA ARG A 208 18.84 -2.79 6.85
C ARG A 208 20.27 -3.30 6.56
N PRO A 209 20.50 -4.35 5.75
CA PRO A 209 21.86 -4.75 5.36
C PRO A 209 22.62 -3.65 4.63
N THR A 210 21.94 -2.91 3.75
CA THR A 210 22.53 -1.78 3.04
C THR A 210 22.94 -0.67 4.02
N TYR A 211 22.06 -0.33 4.97
CA TYR A 211 22.35 0.65 6.01
C TYR A 211 23.55 0.25 6.89
N GLY A 212 23.60 -1.01 7.34
CA GLY A 212 24.72 -1.53 8.12
C GLY A 212 26.06 -1.36 7.41
N LYS A 213 26.13 -1.66 6.10
CA LYS A 213 27.32 -1.44 5.27
C LYS A 213 27.68 0.04 5.10
N ILE A 214 26.69 0.92 4.98
CA ILE A 214 26.93 2.36 4.87
C ILE A 214 27.57 2.89 6.16
N ILE A 215 27.04 2.51 7.32
CA ILE A 215 27.60 2.93 8.61
C ILE A 215 28.98 2.34 8.87
N GLU A 216 29.23 1.08 8.49
CA GLU A 216 30.56 0.47 8.57
C GLU A 216 31.60 1.26 7.75
N LYS A 217 31.23 1.69 6.53
CA LYS A 217 32.12 2.44 5.64
C LYS A 217 32.32 3.91 6.04
N LEU A 218 31.36 4.50 6.76
CA LEU A 218 31.43 5.90 7.18
C LEU A 218 32.43 6.16 8.32
N GLU A 219 33.12 5.11 8.81
CA GLU A 219 34.12 5.17 9.90
C GLU A 219 33.68 6.15 10.99
N ILE A 220 32.45 6.01 11.48
CA ILE A 220 31.93 6.83 12.60
C ILE A 220 32.54 6.34 13.94
N VAL A 221 33.74 5.76 13.88
CA VAL A 221 34.58 5.31 15.01
C VAL A 221 35.85 6.13 14.98
#